data_AF-M1W5W4-F1
#
_entry.id   AF-M1W5W4-F1
#
_cell.length_a   1.000
_cell.length_b   1.000
_cell.length_c   1.000
_cell.angle_alpha   90.00
_cell.angle_beta   90.00
_cell.angle_gamma   90.00
#
_symmetry.space_group_name_H-M   'P 1'
#
loop_
_entity.id
_entity.type
_entity.pdbx_description
1 polymer ?
#
loop_
_entity_poly.entity_id
_entity_poly.type
_entity_poly.pdbx_seq_one_letter_code
_entity_poly.pdbx_strand_id
1 'polypeptide(L)'
;MAATNDIACPVKNALALLRARSNALPDQPLFSLPRGGFERDHVVGALRRRCTAIGIPLHVTGHSFRRGAAQHAHDIGLTRDQMKTLGRWSSDAVDRYYTAASSHRVFTLQQRFAHQNPPAPDHPTT
;
A
#
# COMPACT_ATOMS: atom_id res chain seq x y z
N MET A 1 -6.75 -5.67 9.67
CA MET A 1 -7.10 -6.37 8.42
C MET A 1 -7.76 -7.68 8.79
N ALA A 2 -8.98 -7.94 8.31
CA ALA A 2 -9.65 -9.23 8.54
C ALA A 2 -9.05 -10.31 7.64
N ALA A 3 -8.94 -11.54 8.14
CA ALA A 3 -8.56 -12.68 7.31
C ALA A 3 -9.69 -13.03 6.33
N THR A 4 -9.34 -13.43 5.12
CA THR A 4 -10.27 -13.89 4.08
C THR A 4 -10.09 -15.38 3.84
N ASN A 5 -11.08 -16.04 3.21
CA ASN A 5 -10.98 -17.46 2.84
C ASN A 5 -10.24 -17.73 1.53
N ASP A 6 -9.64 -16.70 0.94
CA ASP A 6 -8.85 -16.80 -0.28
C ASP A 6 -7.47 -17.45 -0.02
N ILE A 7 -6.99 -18.25 -0.96
CA ILE A 7 -5.64 -18.84 -0.93
C ILE A 7 -4.54 -17.76 -0.94
N ALA A 8 -4.81 -16.60 -1.54
CA ALA A 8 -3.97 -15.43 -1.57
C ALA A 8 -4.17 -14.50 -0.37
N CYS A 9 -4.93 -14.91 0.67
CA CYS A 9 -5.14 -14.10 1.86
C CYS A 9 -3.80 -13.75 2.53
N PRO A 10 -3.42 -12.47 2.64
CA PRO A 10 -2.12 -12.09 3.20
C PRO A 10 -2.00 -12.44 4.68
N VAL A 11 -3.10 -12.34 5.44
CA VAL A 11 -3.12 -12.67 6.88
C VAL A 11 -2.88 -14.16 7.11
N LYS A 12 -3.58 -15.03 6.37
CA LYS A 12 -3.41 -16.49 6.51
C LYS A 12 -2.01 -16.93 6.08
N ASN A 13 -1.50 -16.39 4.97
CA ASN A 13 -0.16 -16.71 4.49
C ASN A 13 0.93 -16.21 5.45
N ALA A 14 0.77 -15.02 6.04
CA ALA A 14 1.70 -14.52 7.06
C ALA A 14 1.69 -15.40 8.33
N LEU A 15 0.51 -15.82 8.80
CA LEU A 15 0.39 -16.73 9.94
C LEU A 15 1.01 -18.10 9.65
N ALA A 16 0.79 -18.65 8.45
CA ALA A 16 1.41 -19.91 8.04
C ALA A 16 2.93 -19.80 8.02
N LEU A 17 3.47 -18.69 7.49
CA LEU A 17 4.91 -18.41 7.51
C LEU A 17 5.45 -18.33 8.95
N LEU A 18 4.76 -17.62 9.85
CA LEU A 18 5.17 -17.52 11.25
C LEU A 18 5.16 -18.87 11.96
N ARG A 19 4.13 -19.70 11.73
CA ARG A 19 4.02 -21.05 12.32
C ARG A 19 5.08 -22.01 11.82
N ALA A 20 5.43 -21.93 10.54
CA ALA A 20 6.51 -22.74 9.95
C ALA A 20 7.90 -22.40 10.51
N ARG A 21 8.01 -21.30 11.28
CA ARG A 21 9.27 -20.78 11.85
C ARG A 21 9.36 -20.96 13.36
N SER A 22 8.77 -22.01 13.92
CA SER A 22 8.73 -22.25 15.38
C SER A 22 10.10 -22.26 16.07
N ASN A 23 11.18 -22.57 15.33
CA ASN A 23 12.55 -22.65 15.84
C ASN A 23 13.47 -21.54 15.27
N ALA A 24 12.90 -20.47 14.72
CA ALA A 24 13.72 -19.38 14.18
C ALA A 24 14.40 -18.59 15.30
N LEU A 25 15.68 -18.26 15.12
CA LEU A 25 16.41 -17.39 16.04
C LEU A 25 15.90 -15.95 15.95
N PRO A 26 16.02 -15.13 17.02
CA PRO A 26 15.53 -13.74 17.02
C PRO A 26 16.13 -12.83 15.93
N ASP A 27 17.34 -13.15 15.48
CA ASP A 27 18.09 -12.41 14.45
C ASP A 27 17.84 -12.94 13.02
N GLN A 28 17.13 -14.05 12.87
CA GLN A 28 16.82 -14.59 11.55
C GLN A 28 15.76 -13.76 10.83
N PRO A 29 15.96 -13.40 9.55
CA PRO A 29 15.03 -12.55 8.82
C PRO A 29 13.68 -13.23 8.66
N LEU A 30 12.57 -12.52 8.93
CA LEU A 30 11.20 -13.08 8.85
C LEU A 30 10.87 -13.72 7.49
N PHE A 31 11.35 -13.10 6.41
CA PHE A 31 11.21 -13.61 5.05
C PHE A 31 12.56 -14.15 4.58
N SER A 32 12.67 -15.48 4.51
CA SER A 32 13.85 -16.18 4.04
C SER A 32 13.42 -17.20 2.98
N LEU A 33 14.24 -17.35 1.95
CA LEU A 33 14.12 -18.42 0.99
C LEU A 33 15.16 -19.50 1.32
N PRO A 34 14.98 -20.76 0.91
CA PRO A 34 15.95 -21.83 1.17
C PRO A 34 17.38 -21.54 0.70
N ARG A 35 17.55 -20.58 -0.21
CA ARG A 35 18.84 -20.19 -0.81
C ARG A 35 19.28 -18.76 -0.48
N GLY A 36 18.65 -18.08 0.50
CA GLY A 36 19.06 -16.73 0.90
C GLY A 36 17.92 -15.81 1.33
N GLY A 37 18.18 -14.51 1.30
CA GLY A 37 17.21 -13.48 1.67
C GLY A 37 16.02 -13.39 0.71
N PHE A 38 14.87 -12.96 1.23
CA PHE A 38 13.72 -12.59 0.39
C PHE A 38 13.94 -11.22 -0.26
N GLU A 39 14.69 -11.22 -1.35
CA GLU A 39 15.08 -10.00 -2.06
C GLU A 39 14.04 -9.57 -3.11
N ARG A 40 14.11 -8.29 -3.50
CA ARG A 40 13.27 -7.69 -4.56
C ARG A 40 13.25 -8.54 -5.83
N ASP A 41 14.41 -9.04 -6.26
CA ASP A 41 14.57 -9.73 -7.54
C ASP A 41 13.90 -11.10 -7.55
N HIS A 42 13.83 -11.76 -6.38
CA HIS A 42 13.06 -12.98 -6.21
C HIS A 42 11.57 -12.74 -6.46
N VAL A 43 11.01 -11.65 -5.90
CA VAL A 43 9.59 -11.31 -6.06
C VAL A 43 9.26 -10.96 -7.50
N VAL A 44 10.01 -10.01 -8.09
CA VAL A 44 9.79 -9.55 -9.47
C VAL A 44 9.99 -10.70 -10.45
N GLY A 45 11.04 -11.51 -10.27
CA GLY A 45 11.32 -12.68 -11.10
C GLY A 45 10.24 -13.75 -10.99
N ALA A 46 9.80 -14.09 -9.76
CA ALA A 46 8.74 -15.08 -9.56
C ALA A 46 7.42 -14.63 -10.18
N LEU A 47 7.05 -13.36 -10.03
CA LEU A 47 5.83 -12.83 -10.61
C LEU A 47 5.86 -12.84 -12.14
N ARG A 48 6.97 -12.38 -12.74
CA ARG A 48 7.16 -12.43 -14.20
C ARG A 48 7.03 -13.86 -14.72
N ARG A 49 7.74 -14.83 -14.12
CA ARG A 49 7.65 -16.25 -14.52
C ARG A 49 6.22 -16.77 -14.47
N ARG A 50 5.48 -16.49 -13.40
CA ARG A 50 4.09 -16.94 -13.24
C ARG A 50 3.17 -16.30 -14.28
N CYS A 51 3.28 -14.99 -14.51
CA CYS A 51 2.49 -14.29 -15.52
C CYS A 51 2.79 -14.80 -16.93
N THR A 52 4.07 -15.01 -17.27
CA THR A 52 4.47 -15.63 -18.54
C THR A 52 3.85 -17.01 -18.72
N ALA A 53 3.84 -17.84 -17.67
CA ALA A 53 3.27 -19.18 -17.73
C ALA A 53 1.75 -19.20 -18.00
N ILE A 54 1.03 -18.11 -17.67
CA ILE A 54 -0.42 -17.97 -17.93
C ILE A 54 -0.71 -17.00 -19.09
N GLY A 55 0.30 -16.64 -19.90
CA GLY A 55 0.13 -15.80 -21.07
C GLY A 55 -0.14 -14.32 -20.79
N ILE A 56 0.11 -13.83 -19.56
CA ILE A 56 -0.06 -12.43 -19.20
C ILE A 56 1.27 -11.68 -19.40
N PRO A 57 1.36 -10.73 -20.35
CA PRO A 57 2.55 -9.92 -20.54
C PRO A 57 2.70 -8.95 -19.35
N LEU A 58 3.75 -9.13 -18.54
CA LEU A 58 3.95 -8.33 -17.33
C LEU A 58 5.27 -7.56 -17.36
N HIS A 59 5.17 -6.24 -17.54
CA HIS A 59 6.29 -5.30 -17.45
C HIS A 59 6.28 -4.54 -16.12
N VAL A 60 6.48 -5.26 -15.01
CA VAL A 60 6.62 -4.64 -13.69
C VAL A 60 8.08 -4.56 -13.24
N THR A 61 8.42 -3.48 -12.57
CA THR A 61 9.70 -3.28 -11.89
C THR A 61 9.44 -3.06 -10.39
N GLY A 62 10.48 -3.11 -9.56
CA GLY A 62 10.34 -2.72 -8.15
C GLY A 62 9.79 -1.29 -7.98
N HIS A 63 10.09 -0.38 -8.91
CA HIS A 63 9.53 0.97 -8.91
C HIS A 63 8.01 0.97 -9.17
N SER A 64 7.52 0.11 -10.07
CA SER A 64 6.09 -0.08 -10.32
C SER A 64 5.34 -0.48 -9.04
N PHE A 65 5.91 -1.37 -8.22
CA PHE A 65 5.30 -1.76 -6.93
C PHE A 65 5.22 -0.58 -5.96
N ARG A 66 6.29 0.21 -5.82
CA ARG A 66 6.28 1.38 -4.96
C ARG A 66 5.25 2.40 -5.40
N ARG A 67 5.08 2.62 -6.71
CA ARG A 67 4.05 3.53 -7.25
C ARG A 67 2.65 3.01 -6.97
N GLY A 68 2.39 1.73 -7.25
CA GLY A 68 1.10 1.11 -6.96
C GLY A 68 0.73 1.18 -5.47
N ALA A 69 1.68 0.89 -4.57
CA ALA A 69 1.46 0.99 -3.14
C ALA A 69 1.17 2.43 -2.68
N ALA A 70 1.91 3.41 -3.21
CA ALA A 70 1.67 4.82 -2.92
C ALA A 70 0.29 5.27 -3.41
N GLN A 71 -0.06 4.93 -4.65
CA GLN A 71 -1.36 5.23 -5.22
C GLN A 71 -2.49 4.62 -4.41
N HIS A 72 -2.38 3.34 -4.04
CA HIS A 72 -3.38 2.67 -3.23
C HIS A 72 -3.55 3.33 -1.86
N ALA A 73 -2.45 3.65 -1.18
CA ALA A 73 -2.47 4.35 0.11
C ALA A 73 -3.14 5.72 -0.01
N HIS A 74 -2.82 6.47 -1.08
CA HIS A 74 -3.49 7.71 -1.40
C HIS A 74 -4.99 7.48 -1.62
N ASP A 75 -5.39 6.51 -2.44
CA ASP A 75 -6.78 6.24 -2.82
C ASP A 75 -7.67 5.88 -1.63
N ILE A 76 -7.14 5.15 -0.64
CA ILE A 76 -7.85 4.85 0.62
C ILE A 76 -7.82 6.03 1.62
N GLY A 77 -7.23 7.16 1.25
CA GLY A 77 -7.29 8.41 1.99
C GLY A 77 -6.19 8.62 3.03
N LEU A 78 -5.07 7.89 2.97
CA LEU A 78 -3.96 8.17 3.89
C LEU A 78 -3.39 9.57 3.65
N THR A 79 -2.97 10.20 4.73
CA THR A 79 -2.26 11.47 4.66
C THR A 79 -0.86 11.27 4.10
N ARG A 80 -0.28 12.34 3.58
CA ARG A 80 1.10 12.35 3.09
C ARG A 80 2.09 11.85 4.14
N ASP A 81 1.95 12.27 5.39
CA ASP A 81 2.84 11.85 6.48
C ASP A 81 2.70 10.36 6.80
N GLN A 82 1.48 9.84 6.82
CA GLN A 82 1.24 8.40 6.99
C GLN A 82 1.89 7.60 5.84
N MET A 83 1.76 8.08 4.61
CA MET A 83 2.41 7.47 3.45
C MET A 83 3.94 7.52 3.57
N LYS A 84 4.52 8.64 4.01
CA LYS A 84 5.96 8.78 4.29
C LYS A 84 6.43 7.79 5.35
N THR A 85 5.71 7.67 6.46
CA THR A 85 6.03 6.72 7.53
C THR A 85 5.97 5.27 7.04
N LEU A 86 4.88 4.87 6.37
CA LEU A 86 4.73 3.50 5.88
C LEU A 86 5.74 3.15 4.78
N GLY A 87 6.00 4.09 3.87
CA GLY A 87 6.93 3.93 2.76
C GLY A 87 8.40 4.15 3.11
N ARG A 88 8.69 4.52 4.37
CA ARG A 88 10.02 4.92 4.87
C ARG A 88 10.67 6.00 3.99
N TRP A 89 9.88 6.97 3.54
CA TRP A 89 10.37 8.12 2.78
C TRP A 89 10.85 9.21 3.74
N SER A 90 12.13 9.54 3.67
CA SER A 90 12.70 10.69 4.40
C SER A 90 12.38 12.01 3.72
N SER A 91 12.17 12.01 2.41
CA SER A 91 11.93 13.21 1.61
C SER A 91 10.55 13.21 0.95
N ASP A 92 10.29 14.31 0.26
CA ASP A 92 9.06 14.59 -0.46
C ASP A 92 8.95 13.84 -1.80
N ALA A 93 9.84 12.85 -2.02
CA ALA A 93 9.80 11.97 -3.17
C ALA A 93 8.49 11.17 -3.28
N VAL A 94 7.74 11.00 -2.19
CA VAL A 94 6.42 10.35 -2.14
C VAL A 94 5.42 10.96 -3.13
N ASP A 95 5.46 12.28 -3.34
CA ASP A 95 4.49 13.01 -4.17
C ASP A 95 4.55 12.58 -5.64
N ARG A 96 5.69 12.05 -6.09
CA ARG A 96 5.87 11.55 -7.46
C ARG A 96 5.30 10.15 -7.68
N TYR A 97 4.88 9.47 -6.61
CA TYR A 97 4.48 8.06 -6.66
C TYR A 97 2.96 7.86 -6.73
N TYR A 98 2.15 8.90 -6.55
CA TYR A 98 0.70 8.85 -6.67
C TYR A 98 0.17 10.06 -7.44
N THR A 99 -1.03 9.95 -8.00
CA THR A 99 -1.73 11.00 -8.71
C THR A 99 -2.93 11.43 -7.88
N ALA A 100 -2.98 12.73 -7.52
CA ALA A 100 -4.05 13.31 -6.73
C ALA A 100 -5.40 13.39 -7.46
N ALA A 101 -5.39 13.24 -8.79
CA ALA A 101 -6.49 13.58 -9.67
C ALA A 101 -7.36 12.38 -10.09
N SER A 102 -8.03 11.71 -9.15
CA SER A 102 -9.28 11.05 -9.55
C SER A 102 -10.38 12.09 -9.53
N SER A 103 -10.99 12.38 -10.69
CA SER A 103 -12.07 13.36 -10.82
C SER A 103 -13.19 13.11 -9.80
N HIS A 104 -13.43 11.84 -9.46
CA HIS A 104 -14.36 11.42 -8.42
C HIS A 104 -14.00 11.92 -7.02
N ARG A 105 -12.71 11.93 -6.64
CA ARG A 105 -12.26 12.44 -5.35
C ARG A 105 -12.33 13.96 -5.29
N VAL A 106 -11.91 14.64 -6.36
CA VAL A 106 -12.04 16.10 -6.47
C VAL A 106 -13.52 16.48 -6.34
N PHE A 107 -14.41 15.78 -7.05
CA PHE A 107 -15.85 15.98 -6.96
C PHE A 107 -16.38 15.74 -5.53
N THR A 108 -15.98 14.66 -4.87
CA THR A 108 -16.39 14.37 -3.48
C THR A 108 -15.91 15.45 -2.51
N LEU A 109 -14.68 15.92 -2.66
CA LEU A 109 -14.12 17.00 -1.83
C LEU A 109 -14.87 18.32 -2.08
N GLN A 110 -15.16 18.64 -3.35
CA GLN A 110 -15.94 19.80 -3.74
C GLN A 110 -17.34 19.78 -3.10
N GLN A 111 -18.02 18.63 -3.14
CA GLN A 111 -19.32 18.47 -2.48
C GLN A 111 -19.21 18.70 -0.97
N ARG A 112 -18.22 18.10 -0.30
CA ARG A 112 -18.02 18.30 1.15
C ARG A 112 -17.76 19.77 1.51
N PHE A 113 -16.96 20.47 0.70
CA PHE A 113 -16.70 21.89 0.88
C PHE A 113 -17.97 22.73 0.70
N ALA A 114 -18.75 22.46 -0.35
CA ALA A 114 -20.01 23.16 -0.62
C ALA A 114 -21.08 22.90 0.47
N HIS A 115 -21.02 21.76 1.16
CA HIS A 115 -21.93 21.40 2.24
C HIS A 115 -21.44 21.81 3.65
N GLN A 116 -20.23 22.35 3.80
CA GLN A 116 -19.82 23.02 5.03
C GLN A 116 -20.44 24.42 5.07
N ASN A 117 -21.55 24.55 5.80
CA ASN A 117 -22.17 25.84 6.08
C ASN A 117 -21.22 26.66 6.99
N PRO A 118 -20.92 27.93 6.70
CA PRO A 118 -20.21 28.77 7.68
C PRO A 118 -21.02 28.84 8.99
N PRO A 119 -20.37 28.90 10.17
CA PRO A 119 -21.09 29.14 11.40
C PRO A 119 -21.90 30.43 11.25
N ALA A 120 -23.17 30.40 11.67
CA ALA A 120 -24.04 31.56 11.64
C ALA A 120 -23.35 32.74 12.34
N PRO A 121 -23.49 33.98 11.84
CA PRO A 121 -22.93 35.14 12.53
C PRO A 121 -23.54 35.22 13.94
N ASP A 122 -22.68 35.25 14.96
CA ASP A 122 -23.11 35.48 16.34
C ASP A 122 -23.86 36.82 16.39
N HIS A 123 -25.17 36.75 16.65
CA HIS A 123 -25.96 37.95 16.93
C HIS A 123 -25.48 38.53 18.26
N PRO A 124 -25.01 39.78 18.30
CA PRO A 124 -24.70 40.43 19.57
C PRO A 124 -26.00 40.58 20.36
N THR A 125 -26.00 40.04 21.57
CA THR A 125 -27.08 40.25 22.54
C THR A 125 -26.83 41.60 23.21
N THR A 126 -27.77 42.53 22.98
CA THR A 126 -27.95 43.85 23.62
C THR A 126 -27.05 44.98 23.13
#